data_AF-A0A093BLF4-F1
#
_entry.id   AF-A0A093BLF4-F1
#
_cell.length_a   1.000
_cell.length_b   1.000
_cell.length_c   1.000
_cell.angle_alpha   90.00
_cell.angle_beta   90.00
_cell.angle_gamma   90.00
#
_symmetry.space_group_name_H-M   'P 1'
#
loop_
_entity.id
_entity.type
_entity.pdbx_description
1 polymer ?
#
loop_
_entity_poly.entity_id
_entity_poly.type
_entity_poly.pdbx_seq_one_letter_code
_entity_poly.pdbx_strand_id
1 'polypeptide(L)'
;FPFPLAELPPSEFMQVADSTWLVLSVVSNGRAASGSQATGVTKIARSVIAPLAEHHVSVLMLSTYQTDFILVRERDLPVVIHTLAGEFDIYREESGECVPVTCDDVSNGFLKPKPATSPTLHPVQSPQTRFCVLTVAPDTLPALPPREAGACSQDLDSITFFAFSLIEGYISIVMDAETQKR
;
A
#
# COMPACT_ATOMS: atom_id res chain seq x y z
N PHE A 1 -7.91 -9.57 -16.37
CA PHE A 1 -6.66 -9.62 -17.15
C PHE A 1 -5.48 -9.67 -16.17
N PRO A 2 -4.80 -10.81 -15.95
CA PRO A 2 -3.58 -10.78 -15.16
C PRO A 2 -2.41 -10.46 -16.12
N PHE A 3 -1.75 -9.32 -15.91
CA PHE A 3 -0.47 -9.06 -16.56
C PHE A 3 0.55 -10.11 -16.05
N PRO A 4 1.19 -10.90 -16.92
CA PRO A 4 2.21 -11.84 -16.47
C PRO A 4 3.48 -11.08 -16.08
N LEU A 5 4.25 -11.64 -15.14
CA LEU A 5 5.62 -11.29 -14.72
C LEU A 5 6.67 -11.13 -15.86
N ALA A 6 6.24 -11.09 -17.12
CA ALA A 6 7.03 -11.28 -18.33
C ALA A 6 7.90 -10.06 -18.73
N GLU A 7 7.71 -8.88 -18.13
CA GLU A 7 8.43 -7.67 -18.54
C GLU A 7 9.76 -7.45 -17.82
N LEU A 8 9.98 -8.09 -16.67
CA LEU A 8 11.20 -7.91 -15.87
C LEU A 8 12.08 -9.18 -15.91
N PRO A 9 13.20 -9.18 -16.66
CA PRO A 9 14.07 -10.34 -16.72
C PRO A 9 14.80 -10.57 -15.38
N PRO A 10 15.04 -11.84 -14.99
CA PRO A 10 15.86 -12.15 -13.82
C PRO A 10 17.26 -11.54 -13.93
N SER A 11 17.75 -10.91 -12.87
CA SER A 11 19.11 -10.36 -12.80
C SER A 11 19.63 -10.37 -11.36
N GLU A 12 20.95 -10.26 -11.19
CA GLU A 12 21.58 -10.14 -9.86
C GLU A 12 21.20 -8.86 -9.11
N PHE A 13 20.71 -7.85 -9.84
CA PHE A 13 20.26 -6.57 -9.29
C PHE A 13 18.80 -6.61 -8.82
N MET A 14 18.08 -7.71 -9.10
CA MET A 14 16.66 -7.83 -8.79
C MET A 14 16.43 -8.87 -7.68
N GLN A 15 15.76 -8.44 -6.62
CA GLN A 15 15.28 -9.32 -5.57
C GLN A 15 13.76 -9.41 -5.65
N VAL A 16 13.24 -10.63 -5.71
CA VAL A 16 11.80 -10.91 -5.76
C VAL A 16 11.39 -11.51 -4.42
N ALA A 17 10.35 -10.95 -3.80
CA ALA A 17 9.79 -11.52 -2.58
C ALA A 17 9.09 -12.87 -2.86
N ASP A 18 9.22 -13.83 -1.96
CA ASP A 18 8.68 -15.20 -2.12
C ASP A 18 7.14 -15.28 -2.10
N SER A 19 6.44 -14.18 -1.83
CA SER A 19 5.00 -14.16 -1.63
C SER A 19 4.30 -13.31 -2.68
N THR A 20 3.17 -13.80 -3.16
CA THR A 20 2.17 -12.98 -3.86
C THR A 20 1.39 -12.17 -2.85
N TRP A 21 1.16 -10.90 -3.16
CA TRP A 21 0.46 -9.96 -2.29
C TRP A 21 -0.86 -9.55 -2.93
N LEU A 22 -1.94 -9.62 -2.15
CA LEU A 22 -3.27 -9.16 -2.50
C LEU A 22 -3.47 -7.74 -1.98
N VAL A 23 -4.21 -6.93 -2.73
CA VAL A 23 -4.51 -5.54 -2.39
C VAL A 23 -5.85 -5.47 -1.67
N LEU A 24 -5.87 -4.82 -0.52
CA LEU A 24 -7.08 -4.42 0.19
C LEU A 24 -7.26 -2.90 0.06
N SER A 25 -8.47 -2.50 -0.30
CA SER A 25 -8.90 -1.09 -0.33
C SER A 25 -10.08 -0.92 0.61
N VAL A 26 -10.03 0.12 1.45
CA VAL A 26 -11.08 0.40 2.44
C VAL A 26 -11.88 1.61 1.98
N VAL A 27 -13.13 1.39 1.61
CA VAL A 27 -14.05 2.46 1.22
C VAL A 27 -14.88 2.85 2.44
N SER A 28 -14.68 4.07 2.95
CA SER A 28 -15.48 4.57 4.07
C SER A 28 -16.74 5.27 3.52
N ASN A 29 -17.91 4.64 3.66
CA ASN A 29 -19.20 5.22 3.31
C ASN A 29 -19.66 6.28 4.34
N GLY A 30 -18.92 7.38 4.46
CA GLY A 30 -19.40 8.72 4.87
C GLY A 30 -20.32 8.89 6.09
N ARG A 31 -20.49 7.91 6.98
CA ARG A 31 -21.39 7.99 8.13
C ARG A 31 -20.62 8.05 9.45
N ALA A 32 -19.91 9.15 9.66
CA ALA A 32 -19.58 9.61 11.02
C ALA A 32 -19.34 11.12 11.02
N ALA A 33 -20.25 11.83 11.68
CA ALA A 33 -20.10 13.24 12.01
C ALA A 33 -19.03 13.44 13.11
N SER A 34 -18.40 14.62 13.05
CA SER A 34 -17.55 15.27 14.06
C SER A 34 -16.08 15.41 13.66
N GLY A 35 -15.62 16.65 13.75
CA GLY A 35 -14.38 17.17 13.18
C GLY A 35 -13.11 16.61 13.82
N SER A 36 -12.03 16.71 13.05
CA SER A 36 -10.71 16.08 13.25
C SER A 36 -10.66 14.61 12.80
N GLN A 37 -10.93 14.38 11.50
CA GLN A 37 -10.57 13.12 10.88
C GLN A 37 -9.16 13.25 10.29
N ALA A 38 -8.18 12.59 10.92
CA ALA A 38 -6.88 12.36 10.30
C ALA A 38 -7.10 11.71 8.92
N THR A 39 -6.56 12.29 7.86
CA THR A 39 -6.72 11.76 6.49
C THR A 39 -5.67 10.70 6.21
N GLY A 40 -6.05 9.62 5.54
CA GLY A 40 -5.14 8.55 5.11
C GLY A 40 -4.99 7.38 6.09
N VAL A 41 -3.80 6.73 6.08
CA VAL A 41 -3.43 5.53 6.88
C VAL A 41 -3.86 5.57 8.34
N THR A 42 -3.92 6.76 8.96
CA THR A 42 -4.33 6.92 10.35
C THR A 42 -5.76 6.45 10.62
N LYS A 43 -6.67 6.48 9.64
CA LYS A 43 -8.04 5.93 9.81
C LYS A 43 -8.05 4.40 9.83
N ILE A 44 -7.31 3.79 8.92
CA ILE A 44 -7.23 2.32 8.77
C ILE A 44 -6.30 1.67 9.80
N ALA A 45 -5.45 2.45 10.47
CA ALA A 45 -4.52 1.95 11.48
C ALA A 45 -5.23 1.22 12.63
N ARG A 46 -6.35 1.76 13.13
CA ARG A 46 -7.09 1.15 14.23
C ARG A 46 -7.99 0.00 13.78
N SER A 47 -8.72 0.17 12.68
CA SER A 47 -9.76 -0.78 12.28
C SER A 47 -9.24 -1.93 11.40
N VAL A 48 -8.06 -1.78 10.79
CA VAL A 48 -7.48 -2.81 9.91
C VAL A 48 -6.09 -3.22 10.37
N ILE A 49 -5.16 -2.28 10.52
CA ILE A 49 -3.75 -2.63 10.77
C ILE A 49 -3.57 -3.29 12.15
N ALA A 50 -4.18 -2.75 13.20
CA ALA A 50 -4.06 -3.31 14.55
C ALA A 50 -4.67 -4.74 14.66
N PRO A 51 -5.91 -5.01 14.22
CA PRO A 51 -6.46 -6.37 14.22
C PRO A 51 -5.61 -7.37 13.42
N LEU A 52 -5.10 -6.97 12.26
CA LEU A 52 -4.22 -7.82 11.45
C LEU A 52 -2.89 -8.12 12.15
N ALA A 53 -2.29 -7.13 12.81
CA ALA A 53 -1.05 -7.31 13.57
C ALA A 53 -1.24 -8.25 14.77
N GLU A 54 -2.36 -8.13 15.49
CA GLU A 54 -2.73 -9.02 16.61
C GLU A 54 -2.88 -10.48 16.16
N HIS A 55 -3.31 -10.70 14.92
CA HIS A 55 -3.44 -12.02 14.30
C HIS A 55 -2.20 -12.44 13.50
N HIS A 56 -1.06 -11.76 13.70
CA HIS A 56 0.23 -12.06 13.06
C HIS A 56 0.22 -12.00 11.53
N VAL A 57 -0.68 -11.21 10.95
CA VAL A 57 -0.71 -10.94 9.51
C VAL A 57 0.27 -9.81 9.19
N SER A 58 1.25 -10.10 8.33
CA SER A 58 2.19 -9.07 7.84
C SER A 58 1.55 -8.25 6.73
N VAL A 59 1.71 -6.93 6.79
CA VAL A 59 1.16 -5.99 5.81
C VAL A 59 2.26 -5.15 5.16
N LEU A 60 2.04 -4.74 3.91
CA LEU A 60 2.78 -3.64 3.28
C LEU A 60 1.81 -2.50 3.01
N MET A 61 2.27 -1.27 3.20
CA MET A 61 1.48 -0.07 3.01
C MET A 61 1.89 0.65 1.72
N LEU A 62 0.92 0.99 0.89
CA LEU A 62 1.11 1.80 -0.30
C LEU A 62 0.08 2.94 -0.30
N SER A 63 0.49 4.10 0.20
CA SER A 63 -0.30 5.32 0.11
C SER A 63 -0.07 6.02 -1.23
N THR A 64 -1.16 6.35 -1.91
CA THR A 64 -1.16 7.13 -3.15
C THR A 64 -1.85 8.47 -2.93
N TYR A 65 -1.84 9.34 -3.94
CA TYR A 65 -2.65 10.56 -3.94
C TYR A 65 -4.15 10.24 -3.78
N GLN A 66 -4.61 9.14 -4.36
CA GLN A 66 -6.04 8.79 -4.42
C GLN A 66 -6.51 8.06 -3.15
N THR A 67 -5.76 7.07 -2.70
CA THR A 67 -6.16 6.19 -1.59
C THR A 67 -4.96 5.48 -0.95
N ASP A 68 -5.21 4.83 0.18
CA ASP A 68 -4.28 3.93 0.84
C ASP A 68 -4.60 2.47 0.49
N PHE A 69 -3.60 1.76 -0.01
CA PHE A 69 -3.65 0.32 -0.23
C PHE A 69 -2.92 -0.42 0.88
N ILE A 70 -3.54 -1.50 1.36
CA ILE A 70 -2.95 -2.42 2.33
C ILE A 70 -2.71 -3.73 1.60
N LEU A 71 -1.48 -4.17 1.52
CA LEU A 71 -1.12 -5.42 0.86
C LEU A 71 -0.95 -6.51 1.91
N VAL A 72 -1.63 -7.65 1.70
CA VAL A 72 -1.53 -8.85 2.54
C VAL A 72 -1.06 -10.02 1.70
N ARG A 73 -0.35 -10.98 2.28
CA ARG A 73 0.05 -12.17 1.53
C ARG A 73 -1.19 -12.99 1.20
N GLU A 74 -1.25 -13.55 0.00
CA GLU A 74 -2.37 -14.38 -0.44
C GLU A 74 -2.69 -15.52 0.54
N ARG A 75 -1.65 -16.16 1.09
CA ARG A 75 -1.79 -17.23 2.09
C ARG A 75 -2.48 -16.81 3.39
N ASP A 76 -2.45 -15.52 3.73
CA ASP A 76 -3.03 -14.98 4.96
C ASP A 76 -4.48 -14.51 4.75
N LEU A 77 -5.00 -14.56 3.51
CA LEU A 77 -6.35 -14.10 3.16
C LEU A 77 -7.46 -14.72 4.03
N PRO A 78 -7.45 -16.03 4.36
CA PRO A 78 -8.41 -16.61 5.29
C PRO A 78 -8.45 -15.91 6.65
N VAL A 79 -7.28 -15.62 7.21
CA VAL A 79 -7.15 -14.93 8.50
C VAL A 79 -7.63 -13.49 8.37
N VAL A 80 -7.26 -12.81 7.28
CA VAL A 80 -7.70 -11.44 7.00
C VAL A 80 -9.23 -11.33 6.94
N ILE A 81 -9.89 -12.22 6.18
CA ILE A 81 -11.35 -12.22 6.06
C ILE A 81 -11.98 -12.46 7.42
N HIS A 82 -11.52 -13.48 8.16
CA HIS A 82 -12.05 -13.81 9.47
C HIS A 82 -11.87 -12.66 10.48
N THR A 83 -10.70 -12.04 10.52
CA THR A 83 -10.38 -10.93 11.42
C THR A 83 -11.20 -9.67 11.12
N LEU A 84 -11.45 -9.37 9.84
CA LEU A 84 -12.12 -8.12 9.45
C LEU A 84 -13.65 -8.26 9.27
N ALA A 85 -14.18 -9.47 9.08
CA ALA A 85 -15.61 -9.71 8.84
C ALA A 85 -16.53 -9.25 9.99
N GLY A 86 -15.99 -9.06 11.20
CA GLY A 86 -16.75 -8.53 12.34
C GLY A 86 -17.07 -7.04 12.24
N GLU A 87 -16.25 -6.27 11.51
CA GLU A 87 -16.38 -4.82 11.38
C GLU A 87 -16.67 -4.35 9.95
N PHE A 88 -16.39 -5.19 8.95
CA PHE A 88 -16.46 -4.83 7.53
C PHE A 88 -17.31 -5.81 6.74
N ASP A 89 -18.12 -5.26 5.84
CA ASP A 89 -18.66 -6.02 4.72
C ASP A 89 -17.55 -6.20 3.68
N ILE A 90 -17.12 -7.45 3.48
CA ILE A 90 -15.98 -7.77 2.60
C ILE A 90 -16.47 -8.12 1.21
N TYR A 91 -15.92 -7.44 0.22
CA TYR A 91 -16.18 -7.69 -1.20
C TYR A 91 -14.88 -8.05 -1.90
N ARG A 92 -14.98 -8.93 -2.89
CA ARG A 92 -13.92 -9.26 -3.83
C ARG A 92 -14.31 -8.73 -5.19
N GLU A 93 -13.37 -8.07 -5.87
CA GLU A 93 -13.55 -7.69 -7.26
C GLU A 93 -13.29 -8.90 -8.17
N GLU A 94 -14.32 -9.34 -8.90
CA GLU A 94 -14.21 -10.40 -9.91
C GLU A 94 -14.71 -9.84 -11.25
N SER A 95 -13.79 -9.69 -12.21
CA SER A 95 -14.09 -9.14 -13.54
C SER A 95 -14.70 -7.73 -13.55
N GLY A 96 -14.39 -6.90 -12.55
CA GLY A 96 -14.91 -5.54 -12.40
C GLY A 96 -16.22 -5.44 -11.60
N GLU A 97 -16.76 -6.56 -11.13
CA GLU A 97 -17.96 -6.61 -10.28
C GLU A 97 -17.57 -6.89 -8.81
N CYS A 98 -18.23 -6.23 -7.87
CA CYS A 98 -18.03 -6.45 -6.44
C CYS A 98 -18.89 -7.62 -5.95
N VAL A 99 -18.26 -8.78 -5.71
CA VAL A 99 -18.90 -9.98 -5.20
C VAL A 99 -18.72 -10.06 -3.68
N PRO A 100 -19.79 -10.22 -2.88
CA PRO A 100 -19.65 -10.35 -1.43
C PRO A 100 -18.95 -11.65 -1.05
N VAL A 101 -18.05 -11.59 -0.07
CA VAL A 101 -17.30 -12.74 0.43
C VAL A 101 -18.01 -13.32 1.65
N THR A 102 -18.45 -14.57 1.56
CA THR A 102 -19.09 -15.28 2.69
C THR A 102 -18.06 -15.94 3.61
N CYS A 103 -18.26 -15.85 4.92
CA CYS A 103 -17.33 -16.40 5.93
C CYS A 103 -17.23 -17.96 5.89
N ASP A 104 -18.23 -18.65 5.33
CA ASP A 104 -18.27 -20.12 5.31
C ASP A 104 -17.25 -20.76 4.34
N ASP A 105 -16.78 -20.02 3.35
CA ASP A 105 -15.74 -20.48 2.40
C ASP A 105 -14.33 -20.57 3.03
N VAL A 106 -14.19 -20.14 4.29
CA VAL A 106 -12.90 -19.99 5.00
C VAL A 106 -12.58 -21.19 5.92
N SER A 107 -13.50 -22.17 6.03
CA SER A 107 -13.29 -23.32 6.90
C SER A 107 -12.34 -24.34 6.26
N ASN A 108 -11.07 -24.32 6.69
CA ASN A 108 -10.15 -25.48 6.88
C ASN A 108 -8.65 -25.13 6.74
N GLY A 109 -8.30 -23.85 6.57
CA GLY A 109 -6.92 -23.44 6.25
C GLY A 109 -6.12 -22.78 7.36
N PHE A 110 -6.51 -22.83 8.64
CA PHE A 110 -5.71 -22.27 9.73
C PHE A 110 -4.41 -23.05 9.90
N LEU A 111 -3.42 -22.75 9.05
CA LEU A 111 -2.05 -23.17 9.24
C LEU A 111 -1.57 -22.56 10.55
N LYS A 112 -1.03 -23.41 11.43
CA LYS A 112 -0.37 -22.99 12.67
C LYS A 112 0.53 -21.79 12.36
N PRO A 113 0.46 -20.68 13.13
CA PRO A 113 1.34 -19.55 12.95
C PRO A 113 2.79 -20.05 12.92
N LYS A 114 3.49 -19.81 11.81
CA LYS A 114 4.95 -19.95 11.78
C LYS A 114 5.48 -19.08 12.92
N PRO A 115 6.46 -19.53 13.73
CA PRO A 115 7.00 -18.71 14.81
C PRO A 115 7.52 -17.40 14.19
N ALA A 116 6.75 -16.34 14.39
CA ALA A 116 7.10 -15.01 13.94
C ALA A 116 8.27 -14.54 14.78
N THR A 117 9.20 -13.83 14.17
CA THR A 117 10.17 -13.03 14.91
C THR A 117 9.39 -12.15 15.89
N SER A 118 9.75 -12.16 17.16
CA SER A 118 9.12 -11.34 18.18
C SER A 118 9.13 -9.86 17.73
N PRO A 119 8.03 -9.10 17.88
CA PRO A 119 8.00 -7.70 17.53
C PRO A 119 9.14 -6.93 18.20
N THR A 120 9.79 -6.04 17.46
CA THR A 120 10.85 -5.17 17.98
C THR A 120 10.48 -3.70 17.78
N LEU A 121 11.04 -2.84 18.63
CA LEU A 121 10.95 -1.40 18.44
C LEU A 121 11.96 -1.00 17.35
N HIS A 122 11.48 -0.51 16.22
CA HIS A 122 12.34 -0.01 15.14
C HIS A 122 12.72 1.46 15.40
N PRO A 123 13.99 1.86 15.21
CA PRO A 123 14.39 3.26 15.31
C PRO A 123 13.75 4.09 14.21
N VAL A 124 13.38 5.34 14.53
CA VAL A 124 12.77 6.29 13.59
C VAL A 124 13.76 7.38 13.24
N GLN A 125 13.88 7.71 11.96
CA GLN A 125 14.63 8.84 11.45
C GLN A 125 13.68 9.78 10.71
N SER A 126 13.80 11.09 10.95
CA SER A 126 12.99 12.13 10.31
C SER A 126 13.89 13.10 9.53
N PRO A 127 14.05 12.89 8.21
CA PRO A 127 14.73 13.85 7.33
C PRO A 127 14.02 15.20 7.31
N GLN A 128 14.75 16.28 6.99
CA GLN A 128 14.18 17.63 6.84
C GLN A 128 13.57 17.88 5.45
N THR A 129 13.76 16.94 4.51
CA THR A 129 13.21 17.00 3.15
C THR A 129 11.70 17.23 3.17
N ARG A 130 11.22 18.19 2.39
CA ARG A 130 9.79 18.48 2.23
C ARG A 130 9.27 17.74 1.02
N PHE A 131 8.32 16.83 1.22
CA PHE A 131 7.72 16.07 0.13
C PHE A 131 6.40 16.67 -0.31
N CYS A 132 6.17 16.64 -1.62
CA CYS A 132 4.88 16.93 -2.25
C CYS A 132 4.25 15.62 -2.73
N VAL A 133 2.94 15.47 -2.50
CA VAL A 133 2.12 14.38 -3.04
C VAL A 133 1.26 14.94 -4.16
N LEU A 134 1.44 14.44 -5.37
CA LEU A 134 0.91 15.02 -6.61
C LEU A 134 0.14 13.97 -7.42
N THR A 135 -0.81 14.44 -8.22
CA THR A 135 -1.46 13.65 -9.27
C THR A 135 -1.29 14.36 -10.61
N VAL A 136 -1.29 13.58 -11.70
CA VAL A 136 -1.10 14.06 -13.07
C VAL A 136 -2.16 13.39 -13.94
N ALA A 137 -2.72 14.13 -14.90
CA ALA A 137 -3.62 13.54 -15.88
C ALA A 137 -2.80 12.61 -16.82
N PRO A 138 -3.25 11.38 -17.09
CA PRO A 138 -2.52 10.44 -17.95
C PRO A 138 -2.10 11.01 -19.30
N ASP A 139 -2.96 11.84 -19.89
CA ASP A 139 -2.72 12.48 -21.19
C ASP A 139 -1.58 13.50 -21.17
N THR A 140 -1.21 14.00 -19.98
CA THR A 140 -0.15 15.01 -19.80
C THR A 140 1.20 14.39 -19.44
N LEU A 141 1.25 13.08 -19.17
CA LEU A 141 2.47 12.35 -18.82
C LEU A 141 3.56 12.42 -19.90
N PRO A 142 3.25 12.27 -21.21
CA PRO A 142 4.26 12.38 -22.27
C PRO A 142 4.90 13.77 -22.40
N ALA A 143 4.27 14.80 -21.85
CA ALA A 143 4.77 16.17 -21.87
C ALA A 143 5.68 16.52 -20.68
N LEU A 144 5.81 15.61 -19.71
CA LEU A 144 6.72 15.82 -18.58
C LEU A 144 8.18 15.63 -19.04
N PRO A 145 9.08 16.57 -18.71
CA PRO A 145 10.48 16.44 -19.07
C PRO A 145 11.10 15.21 -18.37
N PRO A 146 12.04 14.50 -19.03
CA PRO A 146 12.78 13.42 -18.40
C PRO A 146 13.50 13.95 -17.16
N ARG A 147 13.24 13.34 -16.01
CA ARG A 147 13.84 13.77 -14.75
C ARG A 147 15.32 13.41 -14.76
N GLU A 148 16.18 14.42 -14.71
CA GLU A 148 17.60 14.22 -14.47
C GLU A 148 17.80 13.63 -13.07
N ALA A 149 18.64 12.60 -12.97
CA ALA A 149 19.08 12.08 -11.67
C ALA A 149 19.88 13.19 -10.97
N GLY A 150 19.20 13.96 -10.11
CA GLY A 150 19.81 15.04 -9.34
C GLY A 150 20.99 14.53 -8.53
N ALA A 151 22.08 15.30 -8.53
CA ALA A 151 23.28 14.99 -7.76
C ALA A 151 22.95 14.76 -6.28
N CYS A 152 23.41 13.64 -5.71
CA CYS A 152 23.31 13.36 -4.29
C CYS A 152 23.92 14.50 -3.48
N SER A 153 23.09 15.27 -2.78
CA SER A 153 23.53 16.11 -1.68
C SER A 153 23.98 15.18 -0.56
N GLN A 154 25.23 15.30 -0.09
CA GLN A 154 25.77 14.55 1.06
C GLN A 154 25.32 15.14 2.40
N ASP A 155 24.20 15.85 2.43
CA ASP A 155 23.66 16.42 3.65
C ASP A 155 22.85 15.36 4.40
N LEU A 156 23.32 15.00 5.61
CA LEU A 156 22.74 13.94 6.47
C LEU A 156 21.27 14.23 6.83
N ASP A 157 20.82 15.47 6.67
CA ASP A 157 19.45 15.92 6.92
C ASP A 157 18.52 15.72 5.72
N SER A 158 19.03 15.30 4.55
CA SER A 158 18.26 15.09 3.32
C SER A 158 18.24 13.61 2.90
N ILE A 159 17.09 13.14 2.41
CA ILE A 159 16.95 11.77 1.86
C ILE A 159 16.58 11.84 0.37
N THR A 160 17.19 10.99 -0.43
CA THR A 160 16.75 10.78 -1.81
C THR A 160 15.56 9.84 -1.81
N PHE A 161 14.37 10.38 -2.09
CA PHE A 161 13.14 9.61 -2.16
C PHE A 161 12.27 10.10 -3.33
N PHE A 162 11.76 9.14 -4.10
CA PHE A 162 10.80 9.36 -5.16
C PHE A 162 9.88 8.15 -5.27
N ALA A 163 8.58 8.39 -5.37
CA ALA A 163 7.60 7.35 -5.65
C ALA A 163 6.77 7.76 -6.86
N PHE A 164 6.54 6.79 -7.75
CA PHE A 164 5.63 6.90 -8.87
C PHE A 164 4.75 5.65 -8.88
N SER A 165 3.46 5.84 -9.11
CA SER A 165 2.49 4.75 -9.25
C SER A 165 1.47 5.11 -10.33
N LEU A 166 1.12 4.11 -11.14
CA LEU A 166 0.03 4.14 -12.10
C LEU A 166 -0.89 2.95 -11.77
N ILE A 167 -2.02 3.22 -11.15
CA ILE A 167 -2.97 2.19 -10.68
C ILE A 167 -4.34 2.57 -11.19
N GLU A 168 -5.01 1.65 -11.92
CA GLU A 168 -6.34 1.89 -12.50
C GLU A 168 -6.44 3.17 -13.36
N GLY A 169 -5.33 3.54 -14.02
CA GLY A 169 -5.25 4.76 -14.83
C GLY A 169 -5.01 6.04 -14.02
N TYR A 170 -4.95 5.98 -12.69
CA TYR A 170 -4.61 7.11 -11.85
C TYR A 170 -3.11 7.18 -11.58
N ILE A 171 -2.54 8.38 -11.71
CA ILE A 171 -1.13 8.65 -11.44
C ILE A 171 -1.01 9.30 -10.06
N SER A 172 -0.06 8.79 -9.28
CA SER A 172 0.35 9.37 -8.01
C SER A 172 1.86 9.45 -7.92
N ILE A 173 2.35 10.63 -7.54
CA ILE A 173 3.78 10.96 -7.47
C ILE A 173 4.09 11.54 -6.09
N VAL A 174 5.14 11.02 -5.44
CA VAL A 174 5.73 11.64 -4.25
C VAL A 174 7.16 12.04 -4.59
N MET A 175 7.48 13.33 -4.41
CA MET A 175 8.81 13.86 -4.71
C MET A 175 9.17 15.04 -3.82
N ASP A 176 10.45 15.35 -3.75
CA ASP A 176 10.96 16.55 -3.07
C ASP A 176 10.38 17.82 -3.71
N ALA A 177 9.87 18.71 -2.86
CA ALA A 177 9.34 20.02 -3.23
C ALA A 177 10.36 20.87 -4.00
N GLU A 178 11.66 20.73 -3.71
CA GLU A 178 12.71 21.42 -4.45
C GLU A 178 12.88 20.87 -5.87
N THR A 179 12.58 19.59 -6.10
CA THR A 179 12.59 19.02 -7.45
C THR A 179 11.35 19.43 -8.26
N GLN A 180 10.24 19.77 -7.59
CA GLN A 180 9.02 20.25 -8.27
C GLN A 180 9.20 21.67 -8.85
N LYS A 181 10.02 22.51 -8.22
CA LYS A 181 10.21 23.92 -8.60
C LYS A 181 11.14 24.13 -9.81
N ARG A 182 11.88 23.11 -10.21
CA ARG A 182 12.77 23.13 -11.38
C ARG A 182 12.01 22.72 -12.63
#